data_AF-A0A2D7NC23-F1
#
_entry.id   AF-A0A2D7NC23-F1
#
_cell.length_a   1.000
_cell.length_b   1.000
_cell.length_c   1.000
_cell.angle_alpha   90.00
_cell.angle_beta   90.00
_cell.angle_gamma   90.00
#
_symmetry.space_group_name_H-M   'P 1'
#
loop_
_entity.id
_entity.type
_entity.pdbx_description
1 polymer ?
#
loop_
_entity_poly.entity_id
_entity_poly.type
_entity_poly.pdbx_seq_one_letter_code
_entity_poly.pdbx_strand_id
1 'polypeptide(L)' 'MFKILLNGIRNFFIEIQKTQEKRVAYWQLKNMTDQTLKDIGMTRGEIYDKIYNK' A
#
# COMPACT_ATOMS: atom_id res chain seq x y z
N MET A 1 27.52 17.81 4.36
CA MET A 1 27.35 16.80 5.43
C MET A 1 25.95 16.82 6.03
N PHE A 2 25.48 17.91 6.65
CA PHE A 2 24.15 18.00 7.29
C PHE A 2 22.97 17.69 6.35
N LYS A 3 22.99 18.21 5.10
CA LYS A 3 21.99 17.90 4.06
C LYS A 3 21.91 16.42 3.69
N ILE A 4 23.03 15.68 3.73
CA ILE A 4 23.07 14.25 3.35
C ILE A 4 22.37 13.41 4.42
N LEU A 5 22.61 13.70 5.70
CA LEU A 5 21.94 13.05 6.82
C LEU A 5 20.43 13.32 6.82
N LEU A 6 20.02 14.58 6.61
CA LEU A 6 18.61 14.95 6.52
C LEU A 6 17.89 14.22 5.36
N ASN A 7 18.56 14.10 4.21
CA ASN A 7 18.03 13.36 3.07
C ASN A 7 17.87 11.86 3.36
N GLY A 8 18.83 11.25 4.07
CA GLY A 8 18.75 9.83 4.46
C GLY A 8 17.55 9.56 5.37
N ILE A 9 17.36 10.39 6.39
CA ILE A 9 16.21 10.29 7.31
C ILE A 9 14.89 10.47 6.55
N ARG A 10 14.81 11.47 5.66
CA ARG A 10 13.61 11.70 4.84
C ARG A 10 13.26 10.49 3.99
N ASN A 11 14.23 9.88 3.33
CA ASN A 11 14.01 8.70 2.50
C ASN A 11 13.54 7.50 3.32
N PHE A 12 14.06 7.32 4.53
CA PHE A 12 13.60 6.28 5.45
C PHE A 12 12.12 6.44 5.84
N PHE A 13 11.69 7.65 6.18
CA PHE A 13 10.28 7.93 6.48
C PHE A 13 9.37 7.69 5.27
N ILE A 14 9.83 8.03 4.06
CA ILE A 14 9.08 7.78 2.83
C ILE A 14 8.83 6.28 2.62
N GLU A 15 9.84 5.42 2.83
CA GLU A 15 9.68 3.98 2.67
C GLU A 15 8.75 3.36 3.75
N ILE A 16 8.82 3.86 4.99
CA ILE A 16 7.86 3.49 6.03
C ILE A 16 6.45 3.90 5.59
N GLN A 17 6.27 5.14 5.16
CA GLN A 17 4.97 5.65 4.73
C GLN A 17 4.36 4.79 3.62
N LYS A 18 5.13 4.46 2.57
CA LYS A 18 4.69 3.56 1.49
C LYS A 18 4.23 2.21 2.00
N THR A 19 4.93 1.64 2.98
CA THR A 19 4.57 0.36 3.59
C THR A 19 3.24 0.45 4.35
N GLN A 20 3.03 1.55 5.08
CA GLN A 20 1.78 1.79 5.80
C GLN A 20 0.61 2.03 4.84
N GLU A 21 0.80 2.80 3.77
CA GLU A 21 -0.20 3.03 2.72
C GLU A 21 -0.64 1.71 2.07
N LYS A 22 0.31 0.83 1.72
CA LYS A 22 0.01 -0.52 1.20
C LYS A 22 -0.83 -1.35 2.18
N ARG A 23 -0.48 -1.33 3.47
CA ARG A 23 -1.22 -2.06 4.51
C ARG A 23 -2.65 -1.55 4.66
N VAL A 24 -2.83 -0.23 4.68
CA VAL A 24 -4.15 0.40 4.77
C VAL A 24 -4.98 0.06 3.54
N ALA A 25 -4.42 0.19 2.34
CA ALA A 25 -5.11 -0.18 1.09
C ALA A 25 -5.51 -1.66 1.07
N TYR A 26 -4.61 -2.55 1.49
CA TYR A 26 -4.92 -3.97 1.62
C TYR A 26 -6.09 -4.21 2.59
N TRP A 27 -6.07 -3.59 3.77
CA TRP A 27 -7.14 -3.73 4.75
C TRP A 27 -8.47 -3.17 4.22
N GLN A 28 -8.47 -2.00 3.58
CA GLN A 28 -9.66 -1.40 2.99
C GLN A 28 -10.30 -2.33 1.95
N LEU A 29 -9.52 -2.84 0.99
CA LEU A 29 -10.00 -3.77 -0.03
C LEU A 29 -10.46 -5.10 0.57
N LYS A 30 -9.75 -5.63 1.57
CA LYS A 30 -10.10 -6.91 2.20
C LYS A 30 -11.45 -6.87 2.91
N ASN A 31 -11.83 -5.70 3.45
CA ASN A 31 -13.10 -5.49 4.14
C ASN A 31 -14.25 -5.07 3.22
N MET A 32 -14.01 -4.92 1.90
CA MET A 32 -15.08 -4.68 0.94
C MET A 32 -15.90 -5.96 0.70
N THR A 33 -17.18 -5.76 0.36
CA THR A 33 -18.06 -6.84 -0.07
C THR A 33 -17.63 -7.39 -1.43
N ASP A 34 -17.99 -8.64 -1.72
CA ASP A 34 -17.70 -9.22 -3.04
C ASP A 34 -18.40 -8.46 -4.18
N GLN A 35 -19.57 -7.89 -3.93
CA GLN A 35 -20.26 -7.05 -4.91
C GLN A 35 -19.44 -5.79 -5.21
N THR A 36 -18.99 -5.08 -4.17
CA THR A 36 -18.15 -3.87 -4.34
C THR A 36 -16.84 -4.18 -5.05
N LEU A 37 -16.17 -5.29 -4.69
CA LEU A 37 -14.95 -5.72 -5.35
C LEU A 37 -15.23 -6.03 -6.84
N LYS A 38 -16.33 -6.71 -7.14
CA LYS A 38 -16.77 -7.00 -8.51
C LYS A 38 -17.10 -5.74 -9.30
N ASP A 39 -17.73 -4.75 -8.69
CA ASP A 39 -18.09 -3.47 -9.32
C ASP A 39 -16.83 -2.69 -9.75
N ILE A 40 -15.73 -2.82 -9.01
CA ILE A 40 -14.42 -2.25 -9.40
C ILE A 40 -13.55 -3.21 -10.24
N GLY A 41 -14.10 -4.36 -10.66
CA GLY A 41 -13.42 -5.33 -11.51
C GLY A 41 -12.30 -6.11 -10.82
N MET A 42 -12.43 -6.39 -9.52
CA MET A 42 -11.46 -7.13 -8.73
C MET A 42 -12.10 -8.31 -8.00
N THR A 43 -11.34 -9.38 -7.82
CA THR A 43 -11.70 -10.51 -6.96
C THR A 43 -10.88 -10.50 -5.68
N ARG A 44 -11.42 -11.08 -4.60
CA ARG A 44 -10.76 -11.08 -3.28
C ARG A 44 -9.39 -11.77 -3.28
N GLY A 45 -9.17 -12.73 -4.18
CA GLY A 45 -7.88 -13.42 -4.36
C GLY A 45 -6.79 -12.53 -4.95
N GLU A 46 -7.15 -11.54 -5.76
CA GLU A 46 -6.20 -10.64 -6.44
C GLU A 46 -5.69 -9.51 -5.54
N ILE A 47 -6.36 -9.23 -4.42
CA ILE A 47 -6.06 -8.08 -3.54
C ILE A 47 -4.58 -8.10 -3.09
N TYR A 48 -4.07 -9.25 -2.67
CA TYR A 48 -2.68 -9.34 -2.19
C TYR A 48 -1.68 -9.04 -3.30
N ASP A 49 -1.87 -9.70 -4.45
CA ASP A 49 -0.99 -9.57 -5.61
C ASP A 49 -0.95 -8.13 -6.14
N LYS A 50 -2.12 -7.48 -6.25
CA LYS A 50 -2.23 -6.08 -6.70
C LYS A 50 -1.55 -5.07 -5.77
N ILE A 51 -1.45 -5.35 -4.47
CA ILE A 51 -0.85 -4.44 -3.48
C ILE A 51 0.66 -4.69 -3.32
N TYR A 52 1.10 -5.96 -3.36
CA TYR A 52 2.46 -6.34 -2.96
C TYR A 52 3.36 -6.83 -4.10
N ASN A 53 2.80 -7.38 -5.19
CA ASN A 53 3.56 -8.00 -6.28
C ASN A 53 3.52 -7.19 -7.59
N LYS A 54 3.16 -5.91 -7.49
CA LYS A 54 3.06 -5.00 -8.64
C LYS A 54 4.40 -4.79 -9.34
#